data_AF-A0AAU1KYW3-F1
#
_entry.id   AF-A0AAU1KYW3-F1
#
_cell.length_a   1.000
_cell.length_b   1.000
_cell.length_c   1.000
_cell.angle_alpha   90.00
_cell.angle_beta   90.00
_cell.angle_gamma   90.00
#
_symmetry.space_group_name_H-M   'P 1'
#
loop_
_entity.id
_entity.type
_entity.pdbx_description
1 polymer ?
#
loop_
_entity_poly.entity_id
_entity_poly.type
_entity_poly.pdbx_seq_one_letter_code
_entity_poly.pdbx_strand_id
1 'polypeptide(L)'
;MANTAIRVRLTQGASESDIGALKAWLEREQKLETHRNNGLLEIHERAGTEGGPGSPMGAGMEIVLVLIGAAAPKLFDEVFRQVKSGVHAWRENRRSVERGEPPEVEVEPESGGR
;
A
#
# COMPACT_ATOMS: atom_id res chain seq x y z
N MET A 1 8.35 10.51 -16.70
CA MET A 1 8.93 10.26 -15.36
C MET A 1 8.73 8.78 -15.08
N ALA A 2 9.71 8.09 -14.52
CA ALA A 2 9.53 6.68 -14.16
C ALA A 2 8.85 6.61 -12.79
N ASN A 3 7.73 5.89 -12.69
CA ASN A 3 7.13 5.63 -11.39
C ASN A 3 8.03 4.64 -10.65
N THR A 4 8.48 5.02 -9.47
CA THR A 4 9.33 4.19 -8.60
C THR A 4 8.68 3.92 -7.26
N ALA A 5 7.45 4.39 -7.05
CA ALA A 5 6.73 4.17 -5.82
C ALA A 5 5.23 3.97 -6.06
N ILE A 6 4.63 3.17 -5.19
CA ILE A 6 3.21 2.82 -5.21
C ILE A 6 2.64 3.22 -3.86
N ARG A 7 1.57 4.00 -3.90
CA ARG A 7 0.86 4.47 -2.72
C ARG A 7 -0.41 3.65 -2.53
N VAL A 8 -0.63 3.21 -1.30
CA VAL A 8 -1.84 2.49 -0.88
C VAL A 8 -2.49 3.29 0.24
N ARG A 9 -3.71 3.76 0.01
CA ARG A 9 -4.48 4.58 0.96
C ARG A 9 -5.71 3.82 1.41
N LEU A 10 -5.94 3.78 2.71
CA LEU A 10 -7.22 3.35 3.26
C LEU A 10 -8.06 4.60 3.51
N THR A 11 -9.26 4.67 2.95
CA THR A 11 -10.06 5.90 2.93
C THR A 11 -11.24 5.82 3.89
N GLN A 12 -12.27 5.04 3.55
CA GLN A 12 -13.50 4.93 4.33
C GLN A 12 -13.46 3.71 5.25
N GLY A 13 -13.85 3.91 6.52
CA GLY A 13 -13.99 2.82 7.50
C GLY A 13 -12.68 2.25 8.03
N ALA A 14 -11.55 2.93 7.78
CA ALA A 14 -10.23 2.46 8.15
C ALA A 14 -9.80 2.89 9.56
N SER A 15 -9.21 1.97 10.30
CA SER A 15 -8.52 2.22 11.56
C SER A 15 -7.00 2.12 11.39
N GLU A 16 -6.23 2.68 12.35
CA GLU A 16 -4.76 2.54 12.36
C GLU A 16 -4.31 1.06 12.38
N SER A 17 -5.08 0.19 13.05
CA SER A 17 -4.82 -1.25 13.04
C SER A 17 -4.91 -1.86 11.64
N ASP A 18 -5.72 -1.27 10.75
CA ASP A 18 -5.94 -1.78 9.41
C ASP A 18 -4.75 -1.47 8.50
N ILE A 19 -4.09 -0.34 8.74
CA ILE A 19 -2.83 0.03 8.08
C ILE A 19 -1.76 -1.01 8.42
N GLY A 20 -1.52 -1.27 9.71
CA GLY A 20 -0.53 -2.24 10.15
C GLY A 20 -0.85 -3.65 9.65
N ALA A 21 -2.12 -4.06 9.69
CA ALA A 21 -2.56 -5.35 9.18
C ALA A 21 -2.36 -5.49 7.66
N LEU A 22 -2.70 -4.46 6.87
CA LEU A 22 -2.50 -4.48 5.43
C LEU A 22 -1.00 -4.46 5.08
N LYS A 23 -0.17 -3.67 5.78
CA LYS A 23 1.28 -3.69 5.58
C LYS A 23 1.85 -5.07 5.84
N ALA A 24 1.54 -5.67 6.99
CA ALA A 24 2.01 -7.00 7.34
C ALA A 24 1.56 -8.07 6.32
N TRP A 25 0.36 -7.93 5.76
CA TRP A 25 -0.12 -8.78 4.68
C TRP A 25 0.72 -8.62 3.41
N LEU A 26 0.93 -7.39 2.95
CA LEU A 26 1.72 -7.10 1.75
C LEU A 26 3.19 -7.52 1.90
N GLU A 27 3.76 -7.38 3.09
CA GLU A 27 5.13 -7.80 3.40
C GLU A 27 5.34 -9.33 3.31
N ARG A 28 4.27 -10.10 3.47
CA ARG A 28 4.24 -11.58 3.42
C ARG A 28 3.74 -12.13 2.08
N GLU A 29 3.32 -11.26 1.16
CA GLU A 29 2.93 -11.72 -0.17
C GLU A 29 4.20 -12.23 -0.88
N GLN A 30 4.16 -13.46 -1.39
CA GLN A 30 5.34 -14.19 -1.82
C GLN A 30 6.23 -13.43 -2.82
N LYS A 31 5.64 -12.73 -3.80
CA LYS A 31 6.42 -12.00 -4.80
C LYS A 31 6.94 -10.68 -4.23
N LEU A 32 6.11 -9.95 -3.47
CA LEU A 32 6.56 -8.73 -2.80
C LEU A 32 7.69 -9.02 -1.80
N GLU A 33 7.56 -10.08 -1.02
CA GLU A 33 8.58 -10.59 -0.11
C GLU A 33 9.88 -10.92 -0.86
N THR A 34 9.79 -11.58 -2.02
CA THR A 34 10.96 -11.89 -2.86
C THR A 34 11.69 -10.61 -3.28
N HIS A 35 10.96 -9.58 -3.73
CA HIS A 35 11.59 -8.31 -4.10
C HIS A 35 12.19 -7.58 -2.90
N ARG A 36 11.56 -7.64 -1.71
CA ARG A 36 12.10 -7.08 -0.47
C ARG A 36 13.40 -7.76 -0.04
N ASN A 37 13.40 -9.09 -0.04
CA ASN A 37 14.57 -9.89 0.33
C ASN A 37 15.75 -9.67 -0.63
N ASN A 38 15.47 -9.36 -1.90
CA ASN A 38 16.48 -8.99 -2.90
C ASN A 38 16.91 -7.51 -2.83
N GLY A 39 16.38 -6.71 -1.89
CA GLY A 39 16.70 -5.29 -1.74
C GLY A 39 16.17 -4.41 -2.86
N LEU A 40 15.15 -4.87 -3.59
CA LEU A 40 14.54 -4.16 -4.74
C LEU A 40 13.25 -3.43 -4.37
N LEU A 41 12.72 -3.67 -3.17
CA LEU A 41 11.46 -3.14 -2.70
C LEU A 41 11.55 -2.85 -1.20
N GLU A 42 11.10 -1.67 -0.80
CA GLU A 42 10.82 -1.33 0.60
C GLU A 42 9.34 -1.00 0.77
N ILE A 43 8.78 -1.31 1.95
CA ILE A 43 7.38 -1.04 2.29
C ILE A 43 7.36 -0.26 3.60
N HIS A 44 6.80 0.94 3.56
CA HIS A 44 6.80 1.89 4.67
C HIS A 44 5.38 2.35 5.01
N GLU A 45 5.14 2.63 6.28
CA GLU A 45 3.97 3.43 6.69
C GLU A 45 4.38 4.91 6.69
N ARG A 46 3.52 5.78 6.19
CA ARG A 46 3.75 7.23 6.13
C ARG A 46 2.48 7.96 6.52
N ALA A 47 2.64 9.14 7.12
CA ALA A 47 1.54 10.10 7.20
C ALA A 47 1.13 10.57 5.79
N GLY A 48 -0.14 10.42 5.45
CA GLY A 48 -0.74 10.86 4.19
C GLY A 48 -0.63 12.37 3.99
N THR A 49 -0.51 12.77 2.73
CA THR A 49 -0.23 14.16 2.31
C THR A 49 -1.47 15.05 2.20
N GLU A 50 -2.68 14.50 2.28
CA GLU A 50 -3.94 15.26 2.19
C GLU A 50 -4.53 15.57 3.57
N GLY A 51 -3.93 16.53 4.27
CA GLY A 51 -4.55 17.24 5.38
C GLY A 51 -5.41 18.40 4.88
N GLY A 52 -6.62 18.12 4.39
CA GLY A 52 -7.62 19.15 4.09
C GLY A 52 -8.44 19.54 5.33
N PRO A 53 -8.93 20.79 5.45
CA PRO A 53 -9.75 21.21 6.58
C PRO A 53 -11.09 20.45 6.57
N GLY A 54 -11.22 19.45 7.46
CA GLY A 54 -12.39 18.58 7.56
C GLY A 54 -12.08 17.10 7.75
N SER A 55 -10.83 16.66 7.62
CA SER A 55 -10.45 15.27 7.87
C SER A 55 -10.61 14.94 9.38
N PRO A 56 -11.38 13.89 9.74
CA PRO A 56 -11.47 13.44 11.13
C PRO A 56 -10.06 13.16 11.65
N MET A 57 -9.72 13.73 12.81
CA MET A 57 -8.43 13.51 13.47
C MET A 57 -8.12 12.01 13.50
N GLY A 58 -7.12 11.57 12.71
CA GLY A 58 -6.66 10.17 12.61
C GLY A 58 -6.61 9.57 11.20
N ALA A 59 -7.25 10.16 10.20
CA ALA A 59 -7.42 9.57 8.85
C ALA A 59 -6.21 9.69 7.89
N GLY A 60 -4.99 9.81 8.40
CA GLY A 60 -3.84 10.27 7.64
C GLY A 60 -2.69 9.28 7.55
N MET A 61 -2.92 7.98 7.45
CA MET A 61 -1.82 7.00 7.28
C MET A 61 -1.97 6.26 5.96
N GLU A 62 -0.85 6.11 5.25
CA GLU A 62 -0.75 5.42 3.96
C GLU A 62 0.43 4.46 3.96
N ILE A 63 0.35 3.43 3.12
CA ILE A 63 1.46 2.51 2.89
C ILE A 63 2.11 2.90 1.57
N VAL A 64 3.42 3.13 1.61
CA VAL A 64 4.22 3.46 0.43
C VAL A 64 5.19 2.33 0.16
N LEU A 65 5.10 1.77 -1.05
CA LEU A 65 6.02 0.78 -1.56
C LEU A 65 7.01 1.47 -2.49
N VAL A 66 8.30 1.45 -2.15
CA VAL A 66 9.37 2.13 -2.90
C VAL A 66 10.24 1.08 -3.61
N LEU A 67 10.33 1.17 -4.93
CA LEU A 67 11.20 0.35 -5.75
C LEU A 67 12.61 0.94 -5.77
N ILE A 68 13.59 0.08 -5.55
CA ILE A 68 14.99 0.48 -5.35
C ILE A 68 15.85 -0.01 -6.51
N GLY A 69 16.84 0.80 -6.88
CA GLY A 69 17.87 0.44 -7.84
C GLY A 69 17.48 0.66 -9.30
N ALA A 70 18.44 0.42 -10.20
CA ALA A 70 18.31 0.73 -11.62
C ALA A 70 17.23 -0.07 -12.36
N ALA A 71 16.77 -1.19 -11.79
CA ALA A 71 15.70 -2.01 -12.33
C ALA A 71 14.29 -1.53 -11.96
N ALA A 72 14.15 -0.56 -11.04
CA ALA A 72 12.88 -0.10 -10.50
C ALA A 72 11.82 0.22 -11.58
N PRO A 73 12.12 0.94 -12.68
CA PRO A 73 11.11 1.24 -13.70
C PRO A 73 10.56 0.00 -14.40
N LYS A 74 11.37 -1.07 -14.56
CA LYS A 74 10.96 -2.31 -15.23
C LYS A 74 10.12 -3.20 -14.32
N LEU A 75 10.35 -3.12 -13.01
CA LEU A 75 9.62 -3.90 -12.00
C LEU A 75 8.29 -3.24 -11.62
N PHE A 76 8.10 -1.96 -11.93
CA PHE A 76 6.95 -1.19 -11.49
C PHE A 76 5.61 -1.84 -11.83
N ASP A 77 5.37 -2.19 -13.10
CA ASP A 77 4.08 -2.75 -13.53
C ASP A 77 3.79 -4.13 -12.94
N GLU A 78 4.83 -4.90 -12.66
CA GLU A 78 4.71 -6.18 -11.96
C GLU A 78 4.32 -5.97 -10.50
N VAL A 79 5.09 -5.16 -9.77
CA VAL A 79 4.83 -4.88 -8.36
C VAL A 79 3.49 -4.17 -8.17
N PHE A 80 3.12 -3.24 -9.05
CA PHE A 80 1.83 -2.54 -9.00
C PHE A 80 0.64 -3.48 -9.15
N ARG A 81 0.70 -4.42 -10.10
CA ARG A 81 -0.33 -5.46 -10.23
C ARG A 81 -0.37 -6.37 -9.01
N GLN A 82 0.79 -6.72 -8.47
CA GLN A 82 0.88 -7.57 -7.30
C GLN A 82 0.30 -6.90 -6.04
N VAL A 83 0.58 -5.61 -5.83
CA VAL A 83 -0.02 -4.83 -4.75
C VAL A 83 -1.53 -4.78 -4.88
N LYS A 84 -2.08 -4.49 -6.07
CA LYS A 84 -3.54 -4.51 -6.29
C LYS A 84 -4.16 -5.87 -5.96
N SER A 85 -3.53 -6.95 -6.42
CA SER A 85 -4.00 -8.31 -6.11
C SER A 85 -3.91 -8.62 -4.62
N GLY A 86 -2.82 -8.22 -3.96
CA GLY A 86 -2.61 -8.44 -2.53
C GLY A 86 -3.62 -7.68 -1.67
N VAL A 87 -3.89 -6.42 -2.01
CA VAL A 87 -4.92 -5.59 -1.37
C VAL A 87 -6.31 -6.22 -1.54
N HIS A 88 -6.65 -6.68 -2.74
CA HIS A 88 -7.93 -7.35 -2.98
C HIS A 88 -8.09 -8.59 -2.09
N ALA A 89 -7.09 -9.47 -2.09
CA ALA A 89 -7.11 -10.69 -1.27
C ALA A 89 -7.19 -10.38 0.22
N TRP A 90 -6.51 -9.33 0.70
CA TRP A 90 -6.61 -8.88 2.08
C TRP A 90 -8.03 -8.42 2.43
N ARG A 91 -8.67 -7.60 1.57
CA ARG A 91 -10.04 -7.13 1.80
C ARG A 91 -11.04 -8.28 1.85
N GLU A 92 -10.92 -9.24 0.93
CA GLU A 92 -11.75 -10.45 0.91
C GLU A 92 -11.57 -11.29 2.17
N ASN A 93 -10.32 -11.52 2.58
CA ASN A 93 -10.02 -12.23 3.81
C ASN A 93 -10.62 -11.51 5.01
N ARG A 94 -10.41 -10.19 5.12
CA ARG A 94 -10.96 -9.36 6.21
C ARG A 94 -12.48 -9.48 6.30
N ARG A 95 -13.18 -9.38 5.16
CA ARG A 95 -14.64 -9.54 5.09
C ARG A 95 -15.10 -10.90 5.62
N SER A 96 -14.27 -11.94 5.46
CA SER A 96 -14.55 -13.28 5.95
C SER A 96 -14.25 -13.46 7.45
N VAL A 97 -13.28 -12.74 8.01
CA VAL A 97 -12.83 -12.94 9.40
C VAL A 97 -13.40 -11.94 10.40
N GLU A 98 -13.72 -10.73 9.98
CA GLU A 98 -14.27 -9.66 10.81
C GLU A 98 -15.69 -9.29 10.39
N ARG A 99 -16.53 -8.93 11.37
CA ARG A 99 -17.88 -8.43 11.06
C ARG A 99 -17.79 -6.95 10.68
N GLY A 100 -18.24 -6.64 9.48
CA GLY A 100 -18.28 -5.27 8.95
C GLY A 100 -17.86 -5.23 7.49
N GLU A 101 -18.06 -4.09 6.84
CA GLU A 101 -17.52 -3.88 5.51
C GLU A 101 -16.02 -3.54 5.63
N PRO A 102 -15.11 -4.23 4.89
CA PRO A 102 -13.70 -3.89 4.90
C PRO A 102 -13.48 -2.47 4.39
N PRO A 103 -12.45 -1.76 4.89
CA PRO A 103 -12.19 -0.40 4.46
C PRO A 103 -11.99 -0.31 2.96
N GLU A 104 -12.37 0.82 2.38
CA GLU A 104 -12.04 1.14 0.99
C GLU A 104 -10.53 1.36 0.87
N VAL A 105 -9.93 0.80 -0.18
CA VAL A 105 -8.48 0.88 -0.41
C VAL A 105 -8.22 1.34 -1.83
N GLU A 106 -7.46 2.43 -1.96
CA GLU A 106 -6.99 2.99 -3.22
C GLU A 106 -5.52 2.64 -3.43
N VAL A 107 -5.16 2.21 -4.64
CA VAL A 107 -3.79 1.85 -5.03
C VAL A 107 -3.40 2.64 -6.26
N GLU A 108 -2.44 3.55 -6.08
CA GLU A 108 -2.05 4.54 -7.08
C GLU A 108 -0.53 4.56 -7.27
N PRO A 109 -0.02 4.84 -8.48
CA PRO A 109 1.37 5.23 -8.65
C PRO A 109 1.65 6.51 -7.86
N GLU A 110 2.68 6.51 -7.03
CA GLU A 110 3.19 7.76 -6.47
C GLU A 110 4.00 8.45 -7.58
N SER A 111 3.41 9.50 -8.15
CA SER A 111 4.14 10.37 -9.08
C SER A 111 5.21 11.07 -8.25
N GLY A 112 6.48 10.71 -8.45
CA GLY A 112 7.61 11.31 -7.75
C GLY A 112 7.59 12.83 -7.88
N GLY A 113 7.04 13.50 -6.87
CA GLY A 113 6.94 14.94 -6.78
C GLY A 113 8.22 15.50 -6.18
N ARG A 114 9.12 15.90 -7.08
CA ARG A 114 10.14 16.97 -7.01
C ARG A 114 10.84 17.25 -5.68
#